data_AF-A0A2E1LYE7-F1
#
_entry.id   AF-A0A2E1LYE7-F1
#
_cell.length_a   1.000
_cell.length_b   1.000
_cell.length_c   1.000
_cell.angle_alpha   90.00
_cell.angle_beta   90.00
_cell.angle_gamma   90.00
#
_symmetry.space_group_name_H-M   'P 1'
#
loop_
_entity.id
_entity.type
_entity.pdbx_description
1 polymer ?
#
loop_
_entity_poly.entity_id
_entity_poly.type
_entity_poly.pdbx_seq_one_letter_code
_entity_poly.pdbx_strand_id
1 'polypeptide(L)'
;MSLFEYIAILVSLVLGLAISNTLIKISFILQFSRHLSQSWHVLMWSILVLFTAVAYFFNFWTMYSSATDISIAEFTLAPFLTVILFFLLSRFLPVREFADSEVFSEDYFIKHKNAFFLCFCLLWLQMFTVGRLIILPKLGFELSLLQKTQYLLPLILTAGLKLDDTKQHKQLVGLYATIYIFQEFIATSIE
;
A
#
# COMPACT_ATOMS: atom_id res chain seq x y z
N MET A 1 20.91 -21.97 -7.86
CA MET A 1 20.18 -20.73 -7.55
C MET A 1 20.73 -20.17 -6.27
N SER A 2 21.04 -18.88 -6.26
CA SER A 2 21.41 -18.19 -5.02
C SER A 2 20.17 -18.02 -4.14
N LEU A 3 20.36 -17.87 -2.82
CA LEU A 3 19.28 -17.61 -1.87
C LEU A 3 18.53 -16.32 -2.25
N PHE A 4 19.24 -15.32 -2.79
CA PHE A 4 18.67 -14.09 -3.34
C PHE A 4 17.71 -14.35 -4.52
N GLU A 5 18.08 -15.18 -5.50
CA GLU A 5 17.20 -15.48 -6.65
C GLU A 5 15.88 -16.11 -6.21
N TYR A 6 15.94 -17.04 -5.24
CA TYR A 6 14.74 -17.64 -4.66
C TYR A 6 13.85 -16.61 -3.96
N ILE A 7 14.45 -15.73 -3.15
CA ILE A 7 13.76 -14.62 -2.48
C ILE A 7 13.09 -13.70 -3.50
N ALA A 8 13.83 -13.27 -4.51
CA ALA A 8 13.36 -12.32 -5.51
C ALA A 8 12.18 -12.90 -6.31
N ILE A 9 12.21 -14.20 -6.63
CA ILE A 9 11.10 -14.91 -7.27
C ILE A 9 9.88 -14.95 -6.33
N LEU A 10 10.06 -15.32 -5.07
CA LEU A 10 8.96 -15.38 -4.10
C LEU A 10 8.30 -13.99 -3.91
N VAL A 11 9.11 -12.96 -3.71
CA VAL A 11 8.66 -11.55 -3.59
C VAL A 11 7.89 -11.14 -4.84
N SER A 12 8.43 -11.42 -6.02
CA SER A 12 7.79 -11.07 -7.29
C SER A 12 6.48 -11.82 -7.51
N LEU A 13 6.40 -13.09 -7.13
CA LEU A 13 5.19 -13.90 -7.25
C LEU A 13 4.08 -13.38 -6.34
N VAL A 14 4.37 -13.19 -5.04
CA VAL A 14 3.37 -12.73 -4.07
C VAL A 14 2.93 -11.30 -4.38
N LEU A 15 3.86 -10.41 -4.73
CA LEU A 15 3.54 -9.04 -5.09
C LEU A 15 2.78 -8.96 -6.42
N GLY A 16 3.17 -9.78 -7.41
CA GLY A 16 2.44 -9.91 -8.68
C GLY A 16 0.99 -10.37 -8.47
N LEU A 17 0.76 -11.31 -7.56
CA LEU A 17 -0.58 -11.73 -7.17
C LEU A 17 -1.37 -10.60 -6.50
N ALA A 18 -0.73 -9.83 -5.61
CA ALA A 18 -1.35 -8.67 -4.97
C ALA A 18 -1.74 -7.57 -5.99
N ILE A 19 -0.85 -7.30 -6.95
CA ILE A 19 -1.10 -6.37 -8.06
C ILE A 19 -2.26 -6.86 -8.93
N SER A 20 -2.25 -8.14 -9.32
CA SER A 20 -3.31 -8.75 -10.13
C SER A 20 -4.68 -8.66 -9.43
N ASN A 21 -4.75 -9.02 -8.15
CA ASN A 21 -5.98 -8.91 -7.34
C ASN A 21 -6.49 -7.46 -7.28
N THR A 22 -5.58 -6.50 -7.13
CA THR A 22 -5.93 -5.07 -7.07
C THR A 22 -6.46 -4.57 -8.42
N LEU A 23 -5.80 -4.97 -9.53
CA LEU A 23 -6.24 -4.63 -10.88
C LEU A 23 -7.60 -5.23 -11.24
N ILE A 24 -7.86 -6.47 -10.83
CA ILE A 24 -9.17 -7.11 -11.00
C ILE A 24 -10.25 -6.28 -10.30
N LYS A 25 -10.01 -5.86 -9.05
CA LYS A 25 -10.93 -5.01 -8.28
C LYS A 25 -11.14 -3.63 -8.93
N ILE A 26 -10.08 -3.00 -9.43
CA ILE A 26 -10.17 -1.74 -10.19
C ILE A 26 -11.02 -1.95 -11.45
N SER A 27 -10.79 -3.03 -12.20
CA SER A 27 -11.55 -3.35 -13.41
C SER A 27 -13.04 -3.51 -13.09
N PHE A 28 -13.38 -4.22 -12.02
CA PHE A 28 -14.76 -4.34 -11.57
C PHE A 28 -15.38 -2.97 -11.27
N ILE A 29 -14.71 -2.10 -10.51
CA ILE A 29 -15.24 -0.76 -10.20
C ILE A 29 -15.48 0.06 -11.49
N LEU A 30 -14.57 -0.02 -12.46
CA LEU A 30 -14.67 0.73 -13.73
C LEU A 30 -15.77 0.21 -14.66
N GLN A 31 -16.02 -1.11 -14.69
CA GLN A 31 -17.06 -1.71 -15.52
C GLN A 31 -18.47 -1.27 -15.09
N PHE A 32 -18.69 -1.05 -13.80
CA PHE A 32 -19.95 -0.54 -13.26
C PHE A 32 -20.00 1.01 -13.22
N SER A 33 -19.57 1.63 -14.33
CA SER A 33 -19.37 3.08 -14.50
C SER A 33 -20.55 3.96 -14.10
N ARG A 34 -21.78 3.43 -14.12
CA ARG A 34 -23.00 4.14 -13.72
C ARG A 34 -23.00 4.59 -12.25
N HIS A 35 -22.17 3.98 -11.39
CA HIS A 35 -22.02 4.29 -9.97
C HIS A 35 -20.64 4.84 -9.60
N LEU A 36 -19.85 5.30 -10.58
CA LEU A 36 -18.49 5.79 -10.34
C LEU A 36 -18.48 7.01 -9.40
N SER A 37 -19.49 7.89 -9.49
CA SER A 37 -19.59 9.07 -8.62
C SER A 37 -19.80 8.73 -7.14
N GLN A 38 -20.36 7.55 -6.84
CA GLN A 38 -20.54 7.06 -5.46
C GLN A 38 -19.29 6.31 -4.98
N SER A 39 -18.68 5.51 -5.85
CA SER A 39 -17.58 4.60 -5.53
C SER A 39 -16.16 5.14 -5.78
N TRP A 40 -16.01 6.38 -6.25
CA TRP A 40 -14.70 6.95 -6.62
C TRP A 40 -13.65 6.87 -5.50
N HIS A 41 -14.06 6.96 -4.24
CA HIS A 41 -13.15 6.85 -3.09
C HIS A 41 -12.52 5.46 -2.99
N VAL A 42 -13.29 4.39 -3.26
CA VAL A 42 -12.79 3.02 -3.28
C VAL A 42 -11.86 2.81 -4.47
N LEU A 43 -12.18 3.41 -5.62
CA LEU A 43 -11.30 3.41 -6.79
C LEU A 43 -9.96 4.09 -6.46
N MET A 44 -9.99 5.26 -5.82
CA MET A 44 -8.77 5.99 -5.42
C MET A 44 -7.93 5.19 -4.42
N TRP A 45 -8.55 4.58 -3.41
CA TRP A 45 -7.82 3.69 -2.49
C TRP A 45 -7.16 2.53 -3.23
N SER A 46 -7.87 1.91 -4.17
CA SER A 46 -7.33 0.80 -4.98
C SER A 46 -6.15 1.25 -5.85
N ILE A 47 -6.23 2.44 -6.46
CA ILE A 47 -5.15 3.02 -7.25
C ILE A 47 -3.94 3.36 -6.37
N LEU A 48 -4.16 3.92 -5.17
CA LEU A 48 -3.08 4.20 -4.23
C LEU A 48 -2.36 2.91 -3.81
N VAL A 49 -3.11 1.85 -3.47
CA VAL A 49 -2.52 0.53 -3.16
C VAL A 49 -1.70 0.00 -4.33
N LEU A 50 -2.23 0.09 -5.56
CA LEU A 50 -1.52 -0.34 -6.76
C LEU A 50 -0.23 0.45 -6.96
N PHE A 51 -0.29 1.78 -6.86
CA PHE A 51 0.86 2.65 -7.01
C PHE A 51 1.94 2.33 -5.97
N THR A 52 1.56 2.18 -4.70
CA THR A 52 2.50 1.81 -3.63
C THR A 52 3.11 0.42 -3.86
N ALA A 53 2.35 -0.56 -4.36
CA ALA A 53 2.88 -1.89 -4.69
C ALA A 53 3.90 -1.86 -5.83
N VAL A 54 3.63 -1.09 -6.88
CA VAL A 54 4.57 -0.91 -8.00
C VAL A 54 5.81 -0.13 -7.57
N ALA A 55 5.65 0.95 -6.81
CA ALA A 55 6.78 1.71 -6.28
C ALA A 55 7.66 0.83 -5.38
N TYR A 56 7.05 -0.02 -4.54
CA TYR A 56 7.78 -0.98 -3.74
C TYR A 56 8.55 -2.00 -4.59
N PHE A 57 7.95 -2.53 -5.67
CA PHE A 57 8.62 -3.46 -6.58
C PHE A 57 9.93 -2.89 -7.13
N PHE A 58 9.90 -1.65 -7.64
CA PHE A 58 11.08 -0.99 -8.17
C PHE A 58 12.12 -0.70 -7.08
N ASN A 59 11.69 -0.19 -5.92
CA ASN A 59 12.58 0.06 -4.79
C ASN A 59 13.28 -1.22 -4.30
N PHE A 60 12.54 -2.34 -4.22
CA PHE A 60 13.08 -3.63 -3.86
C PHE A 60 14.19 -4.06 -4.83
N TRP A 61 13.94 -3.95 -6.15
CA TRP A 61 14.95 -4.32 -7.14
C TRP A 61 16.18 -3.42 -7.03
N THR A 62 16.00 -2.11 -6.91
CA THR A 62 17.12 -1.17 -6.76
C THR A 62 18.00 -1.51 -5.56
N MET A 63 17.39 -1.77 -4.39
CA MET A 63 18.15 -2.03 -3.16
C MET A 63 18.86 -3.38 -3.12
N TYR A 64 18.25 -4.43 -3.67
CA TYR A 64 18.78 -5.78 -3.53
C TYR A 64 19.43 -6.32 -4.80
N SER A 65 19.41 -5.57 -5.91
CA SER A 65 20.09 -5.87 -7.18
C SER A 65 21.54 -6.32 -7.04
N SER A 66 22.27 -5.63 -6.17
CA SER A 66 23.71 -5.78 -5.92
C SER A 66 24.01 -6.46 -4.59
N ALA A 67 22.98 -6.87 -3.85
CA ALA A 67 23.14 -7.49 -2.54
C ALA A 67 23.65 -8.93 -2.73
N THR A 68 24.88 -9.18 -2.27
CA THR A 68 25.49 -10.52 -2.32
C THR A 68 24.95 -11.42 -1.20
N ASP A 69 24.61 -10.85 -0.04
CA ASP A 69 24.10 -11.57 1.13
C ASP A 69 23.00 -10.77 1.82
N ILE A 70 21.92 -11.47 2.20
CA ILE A 70 20.81 -10.94 3.01
C ILE A 70 20.64 -11.87 4.21
N SER A 71 20.64 -11.30 5.42
CA SER A 71 20.40 -12.10 6.63
C SER A 71 18.94 -12.60 6.66
N ILE A 72 18.70 -13.76 7.29
CA ILE A 72 17.34 -14.32 7.43
C ILE A 72 16.40 -13.34 8.15
N ALA A 73 16.91 -12.64 9.17
CA ALA A 73 16.14 -11.64 9.91
C ALA A 73 15.77 -10.45 9.01
N GLU A 74 16.72 -9.94 8.22
CA GLU A 74 16.46 -8.88 7.26
C GLU A 74 15.44 -9.32 6.21
N PHE A 75 15.59 -10.51 5.63
CA PHE A 75 14.63 -11.04 4.65
C PHE A 75 13.21 -11.16 5.22
N THR A 76 13.09 -11.73 6.42
CA THR A 76 11.79 -11.99 7.06
C THR A 76 11.09 -10.68 7.41
N LEU A 77 11.83 -9.72 8.00
CA LEU A 77 11.27 -8.46 8.45
C LEU A 77 11.06 -7.48 7.30
N ALA A 78 11.98 -7.38 6.33
CA ALA A 78 11.85 -6.42 5.25
C ALA A 78 10.98 -6.96 4.11
N PRO A 79 11.51 -7.72 3.13
CA PRO A 79 10.73 -8.05 1.96
C PRO A 79 9.57 -9.03 2.21
N PHE A 80 9.76 -10.08 3.00
CA PHE A 80 8.74 -11.12 3.17
C PHE A 80 7.48 -10.59 3.86
N LEU A 81 7.62 -9.93 5.02
CA LEU A 81 6.48 -9.34 5.72
C LEU A 81 5.80 -8.25 4.88
N THR A 82 6.58 -7.44 4.14
CA THR A 82 6.02 -6.37 3.30
C THR A 82 5.16 -6.93 2.17
N VAL A 83 5.60 -7.98 1.46
CA VAL A 83 4.78 -8.59 0.38
C VAL A 83 3.53 -9.28 0.92
N ILE A 84 3.60 -9.89 2.12
CA ILE A 84 2.41 -10.44 2.78
C ILE A 84 1.40 -9.34 3.10
N LEU A 85 1.87 -8.20 3.62
CA LEU A 85 1.00 -7.06 3.89
C LEU A 85 0.37 -6.49 2.61
N PHE A 86 1.09 -6.44 1.49
CA PHE A 86 0.50 -6.09 0.19
C PHE A 86 -0.54 -7.09 -0.27
N PHE A 87 -0.28 -8.39 -0.13
CA PHE A 87 -1.23 -9.43 -0.48
C PHE A 87 -2.52 -9.31 0.36
N LEU A 88 -2.38 -9.19 1.68
CA LEU A 88 -3.50 -8.99 2.60
C LEU A 88 -4.26 -7.69 2.29
N LEU A 89 -3.55 -6.61 2.00
CA LEU A 89 -4.15 -5.33 1.63
C LEU A 89 -4.98 -5.46 0.35
N SER A 90 -4.46 -6.15 -0.67
CA SER A 90 -5.19 -6.45 -1.91
C SER A 90 -6.45 -7.27 -1.65
N ARG A 91 -6.40 -8.20 -0.69
CA ARG A 91 -7.55 -9.04 -0.32
C ARG A 91 -8.60 -8.27 0.48
N PHE A 92 -8.17 -7.46 1.44
CA PHE A 92 -9.06 -6.68 2.30
C PHE A 92 -9.64 -5.42 1.64
N LEU A 93 -9.16 -5.02 0.45
CA LEU A 93 -9.80 -3.96 -0.33
C LEU A 93 -11.32 -4.19 -0.38
N PRO A 94 -12.13 -3.25 0.16
CA PRO A 94 -13.56 -3.44 0.39
C PRO A 94 -14.36 -3.23 -0.92
N VAL A 95 -14.11 -4.13 -1.88
CA VAL A 95 -14.78 -4.22 -3.17
C VAL A 95 -15.59 -5.51 -3.17
N ARG A 96 -16.85 -5.44 -3.61
CA ARG A 96 -17.75 -6.60 -3.64
C ARG A 96 -17.41 -7.48 -4.84
N GLU A 97 -17.15 -8.76 -4.60
CA GLU A 97 -16.65 -9.71 -5.62
C GLU A 97 -17.78 -10.41 -6.42
N PHE A 98 -19.06 -10.18 -6.10
CA PHE A 98 -20.20 -10.90 -6.71
C PHE A 98 -21.12 -9.99 -7.53
N ALA A 99 -21.38 -10.42 -8.77
CA ALA A 99 -22.10 -9.72 -9.84
C ALA A 99 -23.64 -9.62 -9.65
N ASP A 100 -24.22 -10.30 -8.66
CA ASP A 100 -25.68 -10.48 -8.59
C ASP A 100 -26.47 -9.32 -7.97
N SER A 101 -25.86 -8.17 -7.73
CA SER A 101 -26.65 -6.99 -7.40
C SER A 101 -25.96 -5.72 -7.86
N GLU A 102 -26.68 -4.96 -8.67
CA GLU A 102 -26.32 -3.65 -9.26
C GLU A 102 -26.02 -2.53 -8.24
N VAL A 103 -25.79 -2.86 -6.96
CA VAL A 103 -25.56 -1.85 -5.92
C VAL A 103 -24.17 -2.05 -5.35
N PHE A 104 -23.25 -1.20 -5.82
CA PHE A 104 -22.08 -0.81 -5.04
C PHE A 104 -22.62 -0.07 -3.80
N SER A 105 -22.96 -0.82 -2.75
CA SER A 105 -23.52 -0.21 -1.54
C SER A 105 -22.37 0.39 -0.74
N GLU A 106 -22.48 1.70 -0.50
CA GLU A 106 -21.67 2.43 0.48
C GLU A 106 -21.63 1.70 1.85
N ASP A 107 -22.69 0.97 2.21
CA ASP A 107 -22.77 0.16 3.42
C ASP A 107 -21.77 -1.02 3.41
N TYR A 108 -21.51 -1.62 2.24
CA TYR A 108 -20.54 -2.71 2.13
C TYR A 108 -19.13 -2.21 2.45
N PHE A 109 -18.78 -1.02 1.96
CA PHE A 109 -17.49 -0.38 2.25
C PHE A 109 -17.38 -0.12 3.75
N ILE A 110 -18.36 0.55 4.36
CA ILE A 110 -18.34 0.89 5.78
C ILE A 110 -18.23 -0.37 6.66
N LYS A 111 -18.91 -1.46 6.28
CA LYS A 111 -18.87 -2.72 7.04
C LYS A 111 -17.50 -3.41 7.01
N HIS A 112 -16.76 -3.33 5.89
CA HIS A 112 -15.51 -4.08 5.70
C HIS A 112 -14.24 -3.22 5.73
N LYS A 113 -14.36 -1.89 5.88
CA LYS A 113 -13.23 -0.94 5.88
C LYS A 113 -12.16 -1.25 6.93
N ASN A 114 -12.54 -1.80 8.08
CA ASN A 114 -11.64 -1.88 9.24
C ASN A 114 -10.41 -2.75 8.96
N ALA A 115 -10.60 -3.92 8.34
CA ALA A 115 -9.49 -4.81 7.99
C ALA A 115 -8.55 -4.16 6.96
N PHE A 116 -9.11 -3.44 5.99
CA PHE A 116 -8.35 -2.69 4.99
C PHE A 116 -7.47 -1.61 5.64
N PHE A 117 -8.07 -0.70 6.41
CA PHE A 117 -7.33 0.41 7.01
C PHE A 117 -6.30 -0.08 8.04
N LEU A 118 -6.62 -1.11 8.82
CA LEU A 118 -5.68 -1.70 9.77
C LEU A 118 -4.47 -2.30 9.02
N CYS A 119 -4.71 -3.08 7.97
CA CYS A 119 -3.64 -3.65 7.16
C CYS A 119 -2.79 -2.56 6.49
N PHE A 120 -3.43 -1.47 6.03
CA PHE A 120 -2.71 -0.37 5.40
C PHE A 120 -1.85 0.41 6.39
N CYS A 121 -2.36 0.66 7.61
CA CYS A 121 -1.58 1.22 8.70
C CYS A 121 -0.35 0.37 9.01
N LEU A 122 -0.53 -0.95 9.13
CA LEU A 122 0.56 -1.88 9.40
C LEU A 122 1.60 -1.88 8.27
N LEU A 123 1.17 -1.82 7.00
CA LEU A 123 2.07 -1.70 5.86
C LEU A 123 2.97 -0.45 5.97
N TRP A 124 2.40 0.71 6.27
CA TRP A 124 3.17 1.95 6.43
C TRP A 124 4.12 1.92 7.62
N LEU A 125 3.64 1.43 8.77
CA LEU A 125 4.50 1.27 9.95
C LEU A 125 5.65 0.30 9.66
N GLN A 126 5.39 -0.77 8.92
CA GLN A 126 6.40 -1.74 8.53
C GLN A 126 7.43 -1.11 7.60
N MET A 127 7.00 -0.46 6.52
CA MET A 127 7.90 0.22 5.58
C MET A 127 8.76 1.27 6.28
N PHE A 128 8.17 2.04 7.20
CA PHE A 128 8.91 3.01 7.98
C PHE A 128 9.98 2.34 8.85
N THR A 129 9.59 1.28 9.57
CA THR A 129 10.48 0.56 10.48
C THR A 129 11.65 -0.06 9.72
N VAL A 130 11.38 -0.66 8.56
CA VAL A 130 12.39 -1.21 7.65
C VAL A 130 13.30 -0.10 7.11
N GLY A 131 12.72 1.02 6.67
CA GLY A 131 13.45 2.22 6.26
C GLY A 131 14.46 2.65 7.31
N ARG A 132 13.98 2.90 8.54
CA ARG A 132 14.79 3.42 9.64
C ARG A 132 15.84 2.44 10.17
N LEU A 133 15.48 1.16 10.33
CA LEU A 133 16.35 0.20 11.03
C LEU A 133 17.30 -0.56 10.11
N ILE A 134 16.96 -0.68 8.82
CA ILE A 134 17.71 -1.51 7.86
C ILE A 134 18.31 -0.62 6.78
N ILE A 135 17.51 0.22 6.13
CA ILE A 135 17.92 0.93 4.91
C ILE A 135 18.83 2.12 5.25
N LEU A 136 18.41 3.02 6.15
CA LEU A 136 19.19 4.21 6.50
C LEU A 136 20.59 3.88 7.03
N PRO A 137 20.76 2.92 7.97
CA PRO A 137 22.07 2.55 8.47
C PRO A 137 23.00 1.98 7.39
N LYS A 138 22.45 1.23 6.42
CA LYS A 138 23.23 0.69 5.29
C LYS A 138 23.74 1.78 4.36
N LEU A 139 22.98 2.86 4.22
CA LEU A 139 23.36 4.01 3.38
C LEU A 139 24.16 5.08 4.13
N GLY A 140 24.36 4.92 5.45
CA GLY A 140 25.08 5.90 6.28
C GLY A 140 24.36 7.24 6.45
N PHE A 141 23.05 7.30 6.17
CA PHE A 141 22.26 8.53 6.28
C PHE A 141 21.55 8.64 7.63
N GLU A 142 21.44 9.86 8.15
CA GLU A 142 20.57 10.17 9.29
C GLU A 142 19.12 10.37 8.86
N LEU A 143 18.20 10.24 9.82
CA LEU A 143 16.76 10.35 9.59
C LEU A 143 16.40 11.78 9.18
N SER A 144 16.07 11.97 7.91
CA SER A 144 15.74 13.28 7.36
C SER A 144 14.42 13.79 7.93
N LEU A 145 14.27 15.13 7.96
CA LEU A 145 13.02 15.76 8.40
C LEU A 145 11.84 15.32 7.50
N LEU A 146 12.12 15.02 6.24
CA LEU A 146 11.16 14.47 5.27
C LEU A 146 10.64 13.09 5.71
N GLN A 147 11.53 12.18 6.09
CA GLN A 147 11.15 10.86 6.55
C GLN A 147 10.27 10.96 7.80
N LYS A 148 10.54 11.90 8.73
CA LYS A 148 9.67 12.11 9.89
C LYS A 148 8.23 12.48 9.51
N THR A 149 8.02 13.17 8.38
CA THR A 149 6.66 13.51 7.92
C THR A 149 5.89 12.29 7.39
N GLN A 150 6.56 11.22 6.97
CA GLN A 150 5.90 10.00 6.50
C GLN A 150 5.07 9.30 7.59
N TYR A 151 5.34 9.56 8.88
CA TYR A 151 4.49 9.11 9.99
C TYR A 151 3.07 9.72 9.99
N LEU A 152 2.83 10.79 9.23
CA LEU A 152 1.50 11.36 9.06
C LEU A 152 0.57 10.40 8.30
N LEU A 153 1.10 9.58 7.39
CA LEU A 153 0.31 8.65 6.58
C LEU A 153 -0.40 7.57 7.42
N PRO A 154 0.27 6.79 8.29
CA PRO A 154 -0.42 5.84 9.15
C PRO A 154 -1.37 6.53 10.13
N LEU A 155 -1.06 7.75 10.60
CA LEU A 155 -1.96 8.51 11.48
C LEU A 155 -3.29 8.82 10.78
N ILE A 156 -3.25 9.29 9.53
CA ILE A 156 -4.44 9.55 8.72
C ILE A 156 -5.22 8.25 8.48
N LEU A 157 -4.54 7.15 8.18
CA LEU A 157 -5.19 5.85 7.98
C LEU A 157 -5.89 5.34 9.25
N THR A 158 -5.37 5.62 10.45
CA THR A 158 -6.08 5.28 11.70
C THR A 158 -7.39 6.05 11.87
N ALA A 159 -7.51 7.26 11.30
CA ALA A 159 -8.77 7.98 11.29
C ALA A 159 -9.83 7.20 10.49
N GLY A 160 -9.45 6.57 9.37
CA GLY A 160 -10.34 5.73 8.55
C GLY A 160 -11.02 4.58 9.30
N LEU A 161 -10.41 4.08 10.38
CA LEU A 161 -11.03 3.05 11.23
C LEU A 161 -12.28 3.56 11.95
N LYS A 162 -12.29 4.84 12.35
CA LYS A 162 -13.35 5.45 13.17
C LYS A 162 -14.45 6.17 12.37
N LEU A 163 -14.21 6.48 11.10
CA LEU A 163 -15.18 7.21 10.28
C LEU A 163 -16.27 6.27 9.77
N ASP A 164 -17.53 6.55 10.08
CA ASP A 164 -18.66 5.70 9.66
C ASP A 164 -19.48 6.31 8.51
N ASP A 165 -19.11 7.51 8.06
CA ASP A 165 -19.73 8.20 6.91
C ASP A 165 -18.84 8.14 5.66
N THR A 166 -19.40 7.73 4.52
CA THR A 166 -18.71 7.67 3.23
C THR A 166 -18.25 9.03 2.73
N LYS A 167 -18.93 10.13 3.08
CA LYS A 167 -18.47 11.49 2.76
C LYS A 167 -17.14 11.80 3.43
N GLN A 168 -16.97 11.35 4.67
CA GLN A 168 -15.71 11.53 5.40
C GLN A 168 -14.59 10.67 4.80
N HIS A 169 -14.89 9.46 4.33
CA HIS A 169 -13.92 8.63 3.59
C HIS A 169 -13.48 9.23 2.25
N LYS A 170 -14.41 9.88 1.54
CA LYS A 170 -14.13 10.66 0.32
C LYS A 170 -13.16 11.81 0.60
N GLN A 171 -13.34 12.52 1.71
CA GLN A 171 -12.40 13.56 2.14
C GLN A 171 -11.06 12.97 2.61
N LEU A 172 -11.10 11.85 3.33
CA LEU A 172 -9.91 11.17 3.85
C LEU A 172 -8.97 10.72 2.74
N VAL A 173 -9.51 10.09 1.67
CA VAL A 173 -8.69 9.63 0.55
C VAL A 173 -8.08 10.82 -0.22
N GLY A 174 -8.82 11.92 -0.35
CA GLY A 174 -8.31 13.15 -0.94
C GLY A 174 -7.15 13.73 -0.13
N LEU A 175 -7.33 13.89 1.19
CA LEU A 175 -6.29 14.36 2.10
C LEU A 175 -5.05 13.45 2.08
N TYR A 176 -5.26 12.13 2.15
CA TYR A 176 -4.19 11.15 2.09
C TYR A 176 -3.40 11.26 0.78
N ALA A 177 -4.09 11.32 -0.36
CA ALA A 177 -3.45 11.44 -1.66
C ALA A 177 -2.65 12.74 -1.80
N THR A 178 -3.18 13.87 -1.32
CA THR A 178 -2.47 15.16 -1.31
C THR A 178 -1.19 15.10 -0.48
N ILE A 179 -1.26 14.54 0.72
CA ILE A 179 -0.09 14.41 1.60
C ILE A 179 0.95 13.46 0.99
N TYR A 180 0.49 12.33 0.44
CA TYR A 180 1.35 11.37 -0.23
C TYR A 180 2.10 12.01 -1.42
N ILE A 181 1.39 12.69 -2.34
CA ILE A 181 1.99 13.37 -3.49
C ILE A 181 2.93 14.49 -3.04
N PHE A 182 2.54 15.26 -2.01
CA PHE A 182 3.39 16.33 -1.48
C PHE A 182 4.70 15.79 -0.91
N GLN A 183 4.66 14.65 -0.20
CA GLN A 183 5.86 13.99 0.31
C GLN A 183 6.77 13.48 -0.82
N GLU A 184 6.19 12.84 -1.83
CA GLU A 184 6.94 12.38 -3.01
C GLU A 184 7.55 13.56 -3.79
N PHE A 185 6.80 14.65 -3.98
CA PHE A 185 7.30 15.86 -4.65
C PHE A 185 8.49 16.49 -3.93
N ILE A 186 8.41 16.62 -2.59
CA ILE A 186 9.55 17.13 -1.83
C ILE A 186 10.73 16.15 -1.91
N ALA A 187 10.50 14.84 -1.86
CA ALA A 187 11.58 13.85 -2.02
C ALA A 187 12.33 14.06 -3.35
N THR A 188 11.60 14.24 -4.46
CA THR A 188 12.19 14.44 -5.79
C THR A 188 12.82 15.80 -6.03
N SER A 189 12.54 16.82 -5.20
CA SER A 189 13.10 18.18 -5.37
C SER A 189 14.34 18.44 -4.52
N ILE A 190 14.67 17.52 -3.61
CA ILE A 190 15.87 17.57 -2.77
C ILE A 190 17.01 16.71 -3.37
N GLU A 191 16.70 15.82 -4.33
CA GLU A 191 17.69 15.16 -5.21
C GLU A 191 18.19 16.10 -6.31
#